data_AF-A0A4Y8YSA9-F1
#
_entry.id   AF-A0A4Y8YSA9-F1
#
_cell.length_a   1.000
_cell.length_b   1.000
_cell.length_c   1.000
_cell.angle_alpha   90.00
_cell.angle_beta   90.00
_cell.angle_gamma   90.00
#
_symmetry.space_group_name_H-M   'P 1'
#
loop_
_entity.id
_entity.type
_entity.pdbx_description
1 polymer ?
#
loop_
_entity_poly.entity_id
_entity_poly.type
_entity_poly.pdbx_seq_one_letter_code
_entity_poly.pdbx_strand_id
1 'polypeptide(L)'
;MPTDIAALIPSNPWLIGLVIVLVVVRYVGQIVSEVSETGAKIFGPLGKRWRERAERERAVEAADIADLKRQVVALEPRVKALTAKVDLYEKYLEYDATWHRDDSLYGISQGWQRRPPEHRSLYEFTRDRERELGQQD
;
A
#
# COMPACT_ATOMS: atom_id res chain seq x y z
N MET A 1 14.77 -49.59 -0.31
CA MET A 1 15.02 -48.41 0.54
C MET A 1 16.52 -48.14 0.49
N PRO A 2 16.99 -46.99 -0.01
CA PRO A 2 18.42 -46.75 -0.19
C PRO A 2 19.06 -46.42 1.17
N THR A 3 19.52 -47.43 1.88
CA THR A 3 20.24 -47.30 3.17
C THR A 3 21.71 -46.94 2.99
N ASP A 4 22.24 -46.96 1.78
CA ASP A 4 23.68 -46.80 1.52
C ASP A 4 24.18 -45.35 1.63
N ILE A 5 23.31 -44.35 1.48
CA ILE A 5 23.71 -42.94 1.54
C ILE A 5 24.06 -42.54 2.99
N ALA A 6 23.34 -43.10 3.98
CA ALA A 6 23.55 -42.80 5.39
C ALA A 6 24.84 -43.43 5.96
N ALA A 7 25.30 -44.55 5.39
CA ALA A 7 26.54 -45.23 5.80
C ALA A 7 27.82 -44.61 5.18
N LEU A 8 27.68 -43.81 4.12
CA LEU A 8 28.78 -43.09 3.47
C LEU A 8 29.22 -41.83 4.25
N ILE A 9 28.33 -41.28 5.08
CA ILE A 9 28.58 -40.03 5.82
C ILE A 9 29.62 -40.21 6.94
N PRO A 10 29.55 -41.25 7.80
CA PRO A 10 30.55 -41.45 8.86
C PRO A 10 31.91 -41.93 8.32
N SER A 11 31.91 -42.67 7.20
CA SER A 11 33.13 -43.24 6.61
C SER A 11 33.94 -42.21 5.82
N ASN A 12 33.30 -41.14 5.33
CA ASN A 12 33.91 -40.12 4.50
C ASN A 12 33.43 -38.71 4.90
N PRO A 13 33.89 -38.18 6.04
CA PRO A 13 33.45 -36.86 6.56
C PRO A 13 33.75 -35.70 5.59
N TRP A 14 34.67 -35.90 4.65
CA TRP A 14 34.98 -34.95 3.58
C TRP A 14 33.83 -34.79 2.56
N LEU A 15 32.90 -35.75 2.43
CA LEU A 15 31.74 -35.64 1.54
C LEU A 15 30.75 -34.57 2.01
N ILE A 16 30.53 -34.45 3.33
CA ILE A 16 29.74 -33.34 3.89
C ILE A 16 30.44 -32.02 3.58
N GLY A 17 31.76 -31.98 3.76
CA GLY A 17 32.58 -30.82 3.38
C GLY A 17 32.41 -30.46 1.90
N LEU A 18 32.41 -31.45 1.01
CA LEU A 18 32.23 -31.25 -0.44
C LEU A 18 30.82 -30.72 -0.77
N VAL A 19 29.78 -31.24 -0.13
CA VAL A 19 28.40 -30.75 -0.31
C VAL A 19 28.26 -29.32 0.20
N ILE A 20 28.82 -29.00 1.37
CA ILE A 20 28.84 -27.64 1.92
C ILE A 20 29.61 -26.70 0.98
N VAL A 21 30.78 -27.12 0.48
CA VAL A 21 31.57 -26.36 -0.48
C VAL A 21 30.78 -26.15 -1.77
N LEU A 22 30.06 -27.15 -2.29
CA LEU A 22 29.20 -27.00 -3.46
C LEU A 22 28.05 -26.01 -3.23
N VAL A 23 27.43 -26.04 -2.05
CA VAL A 23 26.37 -25.09 -1.67
C VAL A 23 26.93 -23.68 -1.54
N VAL A 24 28.09 -23.52 -0.90
CA VAL A 24 28.78 -22.23 -0.75
C VAL A 24 29.23 -21.71 -2.12
N VAL A 25 29.82 -22.52 -2.98
CA VAL A 25 30.22 -22.14 -4.35
C VAL A 25 29.00 -21.74 -5.18
N ARG A 26 27.87 -22.45 -5.04
CA ARG A 26 26.62 -22.08 -5.70
C ARG A 26 26.10 -20.72 -5.21
N TYR A 27 26.08 -20.52 -3.89
CA TYR A 27 25.54 -19.31 -3.27
C TYR A 27 26.44 -18.09 -3.52
N VAL A 28 27.75 -18.23 -3.34
CA VAL A 28 28.75 -17.21 -3.64
C VAL A 28 28.83 -16.96 -5.14
N GLY A 29 28.69 -17.99 -5.98
CA GLY A 29 28.63 -17.84 -7.44
C GLY A 29 27.45 -17.00 -7.91
N GLN A 30 26.26 -17.14 -7.28
CA GLN A 30 25.12 -16.26 -7.56
C GLN A 30 25.43 -14.81 -7.20
N ILE A 31 25.95 -14.55 -5.99
CA ILE A 31 26.25 -13.20 -5.50
C ILE A 31 27.36 -12.53 -6.31
N VAL A 32 28.43 -13.28 -6.65
CA VAL A 32 29.58 -12.77 -7.42
C VAL A 32 29.19 -12.49 -8.88
N SER A 33 28.22 -13.22 -9.43
CA SER A 33 27.69 -12.95 -10.77
C SER A 33 26.84 -11.68 -10.87
N GLU A 34 26.27 -11.22 -9.74
CA GLU A 34 25.48 -9.98 -9.69
C GLU A 34 26.33 -8.72 -9.46
N VAL A 35 27.48 -8.83 -8.78
CA VAL A 35 28.23 -7.67 -8.29
C VAL A 35 29.50 -7.36 -9.11
N SER A 36 29.96 -8.25 -9.99
CA SER A 36 31.21 -8.02 -10.75
C SER A 36 31.15 -8.55 -12.18
N GLU A 37 31.44 -7.70 -13.16
CA GLU A 37 31.76 -8.07 -14.56
C GLU A 37 32.84 -9.15 -14.67
N THR A 38 33.65 -9.33 -13.61
CA THR A 38 34.74 -10.32 -13.54
C THR A 38 34.24 -11.72 -13.19
N GLY A 39 33.16 -11.84 -12.41
CA GLY A 39 32.56 -13.13 -12.02
C GLY A 39 31.85 -13.85 -13.16
N ALA A 40 31.20 -13.09 -14.05
CA ALA A 40 30.52 -13.63 -15.23
C ALA A 40 31.48 -14.28 -16.25
N LYS A 41 32.74 -13.82 -16.32
CA LYS A 41 33.77 -14.42 -17.18
C LYS A 41 34.23 -15.79 -16.68
N ILE A 42 34.17 -16.04 -15.38
CA ILE A 42 34.61 -17.31 -14.76
C ILE A 42 33.54 -18.41 -14.90
N PHE A 43 32.25 -18.06 -14.91
CA PHE A 43 31.13 -19.02 -15.03
C PHE A 43 30.53 -19.13 -16.45
N GLY A 44 31.13 -18.48 -17.44
CA GLY A 44 30.81 -18.64 -18.86
C GLY A 44 29.31 -18.53 -19.19
N PRO A 45 28.72 -19.48 -19.96
CA PRO A 45 27.35 -19.38 -20.46
C PRO A 45 26.26 -19.40 -19.36
N LEU A 46 26.57 -19.94 -18.17
CA LEU A 46 25.62 -19.99 -17.05
C LEU A 46 25.45 -18.62 -16.38
N GLY A 47 26.53 -17.86 -16.21
CA GLY A 47 26.48 -16.50 -15.69
C GLY A 47 25.68 -15.56 -16.59
N LYS A 48 25.79 -15.72 -17.92
CA LYS A 48 24.99 -14.96 -18.90
C LYS A 48 23.48 -15.21 -18.71
N ARG A 49 23.07 -16.47 -18.51
CA ARG A 49 21.65 -16.83 -18.30
C ARG A 49 21.10 -16.31 -16.98
N TRP A 50 21.91 -16.29 -15.92
CA TRP A 50 21.51 -15.73 -14.63
C TRP A 50 21.38 -14.22 -14.69
N ARG A 51 22.30 -13.52 -15.38
CA ARG A 51 22.20 -12.08 -15.59
C ARG A 51 20.99 -11.69 -16.41
N GLU A 52 20.72 -12.39 -17.52
CA GLU A 52 19.51 -12.17 -18.33
C GLU A 52 18.23 -12.43 -17.53
N ARG A 53 18.23 -13.42 -16.63
CA ARG A 53 17.08 -13.68 -15.75
C ARG A 53 16.90 -12.57 -14.71
N ALA A 54 17.98 -12.14 -14.04
CA ALA A 54 17.93 -11.06 -13.08
C ALA A 54 17.53 -9.72 -13.73
N GLU A 55 18.02 -9.43 -14.93
CA GLU A 55 17.61 -8.25 -15.70
C GLU A 55 16.12 -8.29 -16.06
N ARG A 56 15.59 -9.46 -16.45
CA ARG A 56 14.14 -9.64 -16.71
C ARG A 56 13.31 -9.48 -15.44
N GLU A 57 13.73 -10.06 -14.33
CA GLU A 57 13.04 -9.94 -13.04
C GLU A 57 13.03 -8.49 -12.56
N ARG A 58 14.15 -7.76 -12.68
CA ARG A 58 14.21 -6.31 -12.37
C ARG A 58 13.34 -5.48 -13.31
N ALA A 59 13.23 -5.84 -14.59
CA ALA A 59 12.38 -5.13 -15.53
C ALA A 59 10.88 -5.32 -15.20
N VAL A 60 10.49 -6.54 -14.80
CA VAL A 60 9.13 -6.83 -14.32
C VAL A 60 8.86 -6.07 -13.01
N GLU A 61 9.77 -6.13 -12.05
CA GLU A 61 9.65 -5.41 -10.78
C GLU A 61 9.54 -3.89 -10.99
N ALA A 62 10.34 -3.33 -11.90
CA ALA A 62 10.25 -1.91 -12.26
C ALA A 62 8.91 -1.55 -12.90
N ALA A 63 8.35 -2.43 -13.74
CA ALA A 63 7.03 -2.25 -14.34
C ALA A 63 5.92 -2.30 -13.29
N ASP A 64 5.98 -3.27 -12.36
CA ASP A 64 5.03 -3.41 -11.26
C ASP A 64 5.08 -2.19 -10.33
N ILE A 65 6.27 -1.70 -9.98
CA ILE A 65 6.44 -0.48 -9.18
C ILE A 65 5.87 0.74 -9.92
N ALA A 66 6.09 0.85 -11.24
CA ALA A 66 5.54 1.95 -12.02
C ALA A 66 4.01 1.91 -12.09
N ASP A 67 3.42 0.72 -12.20
CA ASP A 67 1.98 0.54 -12.17
C ASP A 67 1.39 0.86 -10.79
N LEU A 68 1.99 0.38 -9.71
CA LEU A 68 1.57 0.72 -8.34
C LEU A 68 1.62 2.23 -8.10
N LYS A 69 2.67 2.92 -8.56
CA LYS A 69 2.75 4.39 -8.48
C LYS A 69 1.60 5.06 -9.22
N ARG A 70 1.26 4.57 -10.43
CA ARG A 70 0.12 5.09 -11.21
C ARG A 70 -1.20 4.88 -10.47
N GLN A 71 -1.39 3.71 -9.86
CA GLN A 71 -2.60 3.41 -9.09
C GLN A 71 -2.72 4.33 -7.86
N VAL A 72 -1.63 4.56 -7.12
CA VAL A 72 -1.61 5.47 -5.97
C VAL A 72 -1.98 6.89 -6.38
N VAL A 73 -1.36 7.42 -7.44
CA VAL A 73 -1.66 8.76 -7.97
C VAL A 73 -3.11 8.85 -8.43
N ALA A 74 -3.66 7.79 -9.02
CA ALA A 74 -5.06 7.77 -9.44
C ALA A 74 -6.05 7.68 -8.26
N LEU A 75 -5.66 7.07 -7.14
CA LEU A 75 -6.49 6.93 -5.95
C LEU A 75 -6.52 8.18 -5.08
N GLU A 76 -5.42 8.93 -5.04
CA GLU A 76 -5.28 10.15 -4.23
C GLU A 76 -6.46 11.16 -4.39
N PRO A 77 -6.86 11.58 -5.61
CA PRO A 77 -7.99 12.52 -5.75
C PRO A 77 -9.32 11.90 -5.31
N ARG A 78 -9.49 10.58 -5.46
CA ARG A 78 -10.72 9.87 -5.06
C ARG A 78 -10.84 9.82 -3.55
N VAL A 79 -9.74 9.50 -2.85
CA VAL A 79 -9.68 9.53 -1.38
C VAL A 79 -9.95 10.94 -0.88
N LYS A 80 -9.28 11.95 -1.44
CA LYS A 80 -9.50 13.35 -1.08
C LYS A 80 -10.97 13.78 -1.23
N ALA A 81 -11.60 13.42 -2.35
CA ALA A 81 -13.02 13.73 -2.58
C ALA A 81 -13.95 13.00 -1.60
N LEU A 82 -13.68 11.74 -1.30
CA LEU A 82 -14.43 10.97 -0.30
C LEU A 82 -14.28 11.56 1.10
N THR A 83 -13.06 11.91 1.52
CA THR A 83 -12.79 12.56 2.80
C THR A 83 -13.53 13.89 2.91
N ALA A 84 -13.51 14.72 1.87
CA ALA A 84 -14.26 15.98 1.85
C ALA A 84 -15.79 15.75 1.97
N LYS A 85 -16.30 14.70 1.33
CA LYS A 85 -17.72 14.33 1.43
C LYS A 85 -18.10 13.86 2.83
N VAL A 86 -17.25 13.05 3.46
CA VAL A 86 -17.45 12.60 4.85
C VAL A 86 -17.45 13.78 5.81
N ASP A 87 -16.46 14.67 5.71
CA ASP A 87 -16.37 15.88 6.55
C ASP A 87 -17.61 16.78 6.41
N LEU A 88 -18.14 16.94 5.19
CA LEU A 88 -19.40 17.66 4.96
C LEU A 88 -20.58 17.01 5.69
N TYR A 89 -20.72 15.68 5.59
CA TYR A 89 -21.82 14.97 6.24
C TYR A 89 -21.71 14.98 7.76
N GLU A 90 -20.52 14.80 8.31
CA GLU A 90 -20.29 14.86 9.76
C GLU A 90 -20.71 16.23 10.32
N LYS A 91 -20.30 17.32 9.66
CA LYS A 91 -20.70 18.68 10.04
C LYS A 91 -22.20 18.91 9.92
N TYR A 92 -22.84 18.36 8.89
CA TYR A 92 -24.28 18.45 8.75
C TYR A 92 -25.00 17.68 9.86
N LEU A 93 -24.54 16.48 10.22
CA LEU A 93 -25.14 15.69 11.31
C LEU A 93 -24.99 16.38 12.67
N GLU A 94 -23.84 16.99 12.94
CA GLU A 94 -23.64 17.79 14.14
C GLU A 94 -24.58 19.00 14.20
N TYR A 95 -24.72 19.70 13.08
CA TYR A 95 -25.67 20.80 12.92
C TYR A 95 -27.12 20.36 13.15
N ASP A 96 -27.56 19.29 12.49
CA ASP A 96 -28.91 18.74 12.55
C ASP A 96 -29.28 18.32 13.98
N ALA A 97 -28.38 17.59 14.64
CA ALA A 97 -28.55 17.18 16.04
C ALA A 97 -28.65 18.38 16.99
N THR A 98 -27.78 19.38 16.80
CA THR A 98 -27.80 20.60 17.62
C THR A 98 -29.07 21.39 17.41
N TRP A 99 -29.49 21.57 16.15
CA TRP A 99 -30.71 22.30 15.82
C TRP A 99 -31.95 21.60 16.41
N HIS A 100 -32.05 20.28 16.28
CA HIS A 100 -33.18 19.50 16.83
C HIS A 100 -33.25 19.57 18.35
N ARG A 101 -32.11 19.47 19.04
CA ARG A 101 -32.03 19.64 20.49
C ARG A 101 -32.57 21.01 20.89
N ASP A 102 -32.09 22.04 20.24
CA ASP A 102 -32.39 23.42 20.56
C ASP A 102 -33.84 23.81 20.25
N ASP A 103 -34.39 23.35 19.12
CA ASP A 103 -35.80 23.52 18.77
C ASP A 103 -36.71 22.81 19.78
N SER A 104 -36.32 21.62 20.24
CA SER A 104 -37.06 20.90 21.28
C SER A 104 -37.07 21.67 22.61
N LEU A 105 -35.93 22.20 23.05
CA LEU A 105 -35.85 23.01 24.28
C LEU A 105 -36.67 24.29 24.16
N TYR A 106 -36.58 24.98 23.02
CA TYR A 106 -37.38 26.17 22.75
C TYR A 106 -38.87 25.85 22.78
N GLY A 107 -39.30 24.79 22.08
CA GLY A 107 -40.67 24.31 22.06
C GLY A 107 -41.21 24.04 23.47
N ILE A 108 -40.46 23.33 24.31
CA ILE A 108 -40.85 23.11 25.71
C ILE A 108 -41.07 24.44 26.46
N SER A 109 -40.22 25.44 26.22
CA SER A 109 -40.31 26.74 26.90
C SER A 109 -41.42 27.67 26.37
N GLN A 110 -41.80 27.54 25.10
CA GLN A 110 -42.73 28.45 24.40
C GLN A 110 -44.07 27.80 24.02
N GLY A 111 -44.40 26.64 24.58
CA GLY A 111 -45.67 25.95 24.31
C GLY A 111 -45.72 25.27 22.94
N TRP A 112 -44.67 24.52 22.61
CA TRP A 112 -44.48 23.74 21.37
C TRP A 112 -44.44 24.57 20.09
N GLN A 113 -44.05 25.84 20.19
CA GLN A 113 -43.74 26.68 19.02
C GLN A 113 -42.38 26.29 18.42
N ARG A 114 -42.28 26.31 17.09
CA ARG A 114 -41.01 26.13 16.38
C ARG A 114 -40.09 27.33 16.60
N ARG A 115 -38.79 27.06 16.76
CA ARG A 115 -37.76 28.09 16.88
C ARG A 115 -37.37 28.61 15.49
N PRO A 116 -37.36 29.93 15.25
CA PRO A 116 -36.64 30.52 14.13
C PRO A 116 -35.12 30.53 14.38
N PRO A 117 -34.27 30.32 13.36
CA PRO A 117 -34.61 30.03 11.97
C PRO A 117 -35.04 28.57 11.75
N GLU A 118 -35.80 28.34 10.69
CA GLU A 118 -36.16 26.99 10.24
C GLU A 118 -34.91 26.13 10.00
N HIS A 119 -35.08 24.81 10.16
CA HIS A 119 -34.03 23.85 9.88
C HIS A 119 -33.58 23.97 8.43
N ARG A 120 -32.28 23.78 8.18
CA ARG A 120 -31.71 23.82 6.84
C ARG A 120 -31.64 22.41 6.32
N SER A 121 -32.10 22.18 5.10
CA SER A 121 -31.85 20.92 4.42
C SER A 121 -30.35 20.74 4.14
N LEU A 122 -29.91 19.50 3.93
CA LEU A 122 -28.54 19.20 3.50
C LEU A 122 -28.14 19.98 2.24
N TYR A 123 -29.07 20.17 1.30
CA TYR A 123 -28.82 20.93 0.08
C TYR A 123 -28.49 22.40 0.40
N GLU A 124 -29.28 23.04 1.26
CA GLU A 124 -29.04 24.43 1.67
C GLU A 124 -27.75 24.57 2.46
N PHE A 125 -27.48 23.63 3.38
CA PHE A 125 -26.24 23.57 4.15
C PHE A 125 -25.01 23.47 3.24
N THR A 126 -25.06 22.60 2.22
CA THR A 126 -23.96 22.42 1.26
C THR A 126 -23.74 23.68 0.43
N ARG A 127 -24.83 24.26 -0.10
CA ARG A 127 -24.77 25.49 -0.91
C ARG A 127 -24.18 26.67 -0.12
N ASP A 128 -24.58 26.83 1.14
CA ASP A 128 -24.06 27.91 1.98
C ASP A 128 -22.57 27.71 2.27
N ARG A 129 -22.15 26.46 2.50
CA ARG A 129 -20.74 26.11 2.70
C ARG A 129 -19.87 26.38 1.47
N GLU A 130 -20.37 26.07 0.27
CA GLU A 130 -19.69 26.39 -0.99
C GLU A 130 -19.50 27.89 -1.18
N ARG A 131 -20.49 28.71 -0.77
CA ARG A 131 -20.37 30.17 -0.80
C ARG A 131 -19.33 30.69 0.18
N GLU A 132 -19.29 30.14 1.40
CA GLU A 132 -18.29 30.50 2.41
C GLU A 132 -16.86 30.20 1.91
N LEU A 133 -16.66 29.04 1.30
CA LEU A 133 -15.35 28.65 0.75
C LEU A 133 -14.95 29.54 -0.43
N GLY A 134 -15.89 29.84 -1.34
CA GLY A 134 -15.62 30.72 -2.49
C GLY A 134 -15.44 32.21 -2.16
N GLN A 135 -15.65 32.63 -0.91
CA GLN A 135 -15.36 33.99 -0.43
C GLN A 135 -14.01 34.09 0.29
N GLN A 136 -13.33 32.97 0.53
CA GLN A 136 -12.04 32.92 1.22
C GLN A 136 -10.84 32.87 0.26
N ASP A 137 -11.08 32.79 -1.05
CA ASP A 137 -10.11 32.91 -2.15
C ASP A 137 -10.05 34.34 -2.71
#